data_AF-A0A3M1TNL4-F1
#
_entry.id   AF-A0A3M1TNL4-F1
#
_cell.length_a   1.000
_cell.length_b   1.000
_cell.length_c   1.000
_cell.angle_alpha   90.00
_cell.angle_beta   90.00
_cell.angle_gamma   90.00
#
_symmetry.space_group_name_H-M   'P 1'
#
loop_
_entity.id
_entity.type
_entity.pdbx_description
1 polymer ?
#
loop_
_entity_poly.entity_id
_entity_poly.type
_entity_poly.pdbx_seq_one_letter_code
_entity_poly.pdbx_strand_id
1 'polypeptide(L)'
;MTDFRLRPGDLPEPRHSPVRVLFCGRNRAASWEIRGAQVAATRHEWVAQQDLDAVELDRFDVACVVKRPHPLDVERLRARGLLVVYDVLDSWAQPDDGLRCTTRAAARDLFATRWRPFRFDAFVFANRCMQADLGALVPVSSTIYHHHWPGLRPAPLRERARTVGYVGAPHYLGPWRAVLEEQCAALGLSFLVNPPRFADIDIGVAVRGGVHDSLLANRYKSNVKLANFYAAGIPCLAGAKEHAAHEVDTGDVRFFVDPEQLRRGLEALLDPTERARVRARFLAASEHGTLARVAERYESFFLSLLRRSPRRRPLPAKRFSVIFPRGLSARFRSLPVRLRRLRALLAENALLRAQRDADRVRLKELWQRAQRAERQLAALRAGEAQATIDEFHRLFYASSGWRKGRWQGVPLLKNPLDLFLYQELLWRLRPLRVVELGAHRGGSALYFAHLFDLLGGEGRVISVSIDDAWDERVRGHPRITTIAGDSVDPEVVAEVHRRVPAGSPCLVVLDSDHSRDHVLAELRAYADLPAPGHYLVVEDGNINGHPVRPDHGPGPWEAVDDFLAEDERFVLDRDLERRFLFSFACHGFLRRRASEQESPEQDAAAKRGGTEDSARSG
;
A
#
# COMPACT_ATOMS: atom_id res chain seq x y z
N MET A 1 -2.30 20.55 8.39
CA MET A 1 -3.24 19.43 8.58
C MET A 1 -4.46 19.70 7.73
N THR A 2 -4.81 18.83 6.79
CA THR A 2 -6.02 18.95 5.95
C THR A 2 -7.26 18.54 6.76
N ASP A 3 -8.32 19.35 6.71
CA ASP A 3 -9.60 19.23 7.44
C ASP A 3 -10.48 18.04 6.97
N PHE A 4 -9.87 16.99 6.40
CA PHE A 4 -10.54 15.86 5.74
C PHE A 4 -10.54 14.57 6.59
N ARG A 5 -10.05 14.65 7.84
CA ARG A 5 -10.06 13.50 8.77
C ARG A 5 -11.31 13.58 9.65
N LEU A 6 -11.98 12.44 9.83
CA LEU A 6 -13.04 12.26 10.82
C LEU A 6 -12.57 12.76 12.19
N ARG A 7 -13.37 13.60 12.85
CA ARG A 7 -13.17 13.99 14.24
C ARG A 7 -13.95 13.08 15.18
N PRO A 8 -13.53 12.93 16.44
CA PRO A 8 -14.35 12.33 17.48
C PRO A 8 -15.73 13.02 17.54
N GLY A 9 -16.82 12.24 17.43
CA GLY A 9 -18.20 12.74 17.39
C GLY A 9 -18.78 13.05 16.00
N ASP A 10 -18.02 12.90 14.92
CA ASP A 10 -18.55 13.09 13.55
C ASP A 10 -19.41 11.90 13.06
N LEU A 11 -19.25 10.72 13.68
CA LEU A 11 -20.03 9.53 13.37
C LEU A 11 -21.37 9.55 14.11
N PRO A 12 -22.46 9.09 13.48
CA PRO A 12 -23.74 8.96 14.16
C PRO A 12 -23.67 7.87 15.23
N GLU A 13 -24.48 8.02 16.28
CA GLU A 13 -24.68 6.96 17.27
C GLU A 13 -25.10 5.64 16.57
N PRO A 14 -24.39 4.52 16.85
CA PRO A 14 -24.70 3.24 16.26
C PRO A 14 -26.12 2.80 16.64
N ARG A 15 -26.79 2.12 15.70
CA ARG A 15 -28.11 1.51 15.93
C ARG A 15 -28.00 0.00 15.93
N HIS A 16 -28.95 -0.68 16.56
CA HIS A 16 -29.03 -2.14 16.44
C HIS A 16 -29.43 -2.55 15.02
N SER A 17 -28.73 -3.54 14.49
CA SER A 17 -29.01 -4.21 13.23
C SER A 17 -29.50 -5.63 13.49
N PRO A 18 -30.57 -6.08 12.80
CA PRO A 18 -30.98 -7.48 12.82
C PRO A 18 -30.03 -8.41 12.05
N VAL A 19 -28.98 -7.89 11.42
CA VAL A 19 -27.99 -8.68 10.68
C VAL A 19 -26.58 -8.39 11.21
N ARG A 20 -25.81 -9.45 11.48
CA ARG A 20 -24.41 -9.33 11.90
C ARG A 20 -23.51 -9.36 10.67
N VAL A 21 -22.76 -8.29 10.44
CA VAL A 21 -22.01 -8.10 9.18
C VAL A 21 -20.54 -7.87 9.46
N LEU A 22 -19.68 -8.61 8.77
CA LEU A 22 -18.25 -8.34 8.71
C LEU A 22 -17.91 -7.60 7.43
N PHE A 23 -17.49 -6.34 7.51
CA PHE A 23 -16.82 -5.66 6.41
C PHE A 23 -15.34 -6.04 6.45
N CYS A 24 -14.76 -6.46 5.31
CA CYS A 24 -13.35 -6.87 5.24
C CYS A 24 -12.67 -6.56 3.91
N GLY A 25 -11.34 -6.58 3.88
CA GLY A 25 -10.56 -6.33 2.66
C GLY A 25 -9.11 -5.89 2.95
N ARG A 26 -8.14 -6.55 2.31
CA ARG A 26 -6.69 -6.28 2.49
C ARG A 26 -6.24 -5.01 1.73
N ASN A 27 -6.85 -3.85 1.96
CA ASN A 27 -6.44 -2.60 1.29
C ASN A 27 -6.48 -1.38 2.22
N ARG A 28 -5.38 -0.60 2.28
CA ARG A 28 -5.28 0.66 3.05
C ARG A 28 -5.80 1.89 2.30
N ALA A 29 -6.77 1.72 1.38
CA ALA A 29 -7.24 2.82 0.54
C ALA A 29 -8.33 3.66 1.25
N ALA A 30 -8.46 4.95 0.92
CA ALA A 30 -9.52 5.81 1.47
C ALA A 30 -10.95 5.27 1.22
N SER A 31 -11.14 4.47 0.17
CA SER A 31 -12.40 3.77 -0.09
C SER A 31 -12.78 2.73 0.98
N TRP A 32 -11.78 2.08 1.61
CA TRP A 32 -12.01 1.15 2.72
C TRP A 32 -12.54 1.90 3.94
N GLU A 33 -11.93 3.04 4.26
CA GLU A 33 -12.37 3.90 5.36
C GLU A 33 -13.84 4.30 5.18
N ILE A 34 -14.21 4.77 3.99
CA ILE A 34 -15.56 5.25 3.69
C ILE A 34 -16.58 4.09 3.65
N ARG A 35 -16.32 3.00 2.93
CA ARG A 35 -17.32 1.95 2.67
C ARG A 35 -17.27 0.77 3.62
N GLY A 36 -16.12 0.54 4.25
CA GLY A 36 -15.90 -0.50 5.24
C GLY A 36 -16.10 0.05 6.64
N ALA A 37 -15.15 0.88 7.11
CA ALA A 37 -15.08 1.33 8.49
C ALA A 37 -16.27 2.22 8.89
N GLN A 38 -16.52 3.31 8.16
CA GLN A 38 -17.56 4.27 8.50
C GLN A 38 -18.96 3.67 8.42
N VAL A 39 -19.24 2.85 7.41
CA VAL A 39 -20.52 2.14 7.28
C VAL A 39 -20.71 1.14 8.42
N ALA A 40 -19.70 0.33 8.74
CA ALA A 40 -19.76 -0.62 9.85
C ALA A 40 -20.02 0.08 11.19
N ALA A 41 -19.38 1.24 11.44
CA ALA A 41 -19.53 2.00 12.68
C ALA A 41 -20.97 2.48 12.96
N THR A 42 -21.87 2.43 11.97
CA THR A 42 -23.28 2.83 12.16
C THR A 42 -24.15 1.78 12.82
N ARG A 43 -23.64 0.56 13.06
CA ARG A 43 -24.40 -0.54 13.68
C ARG A 43 -23.57 -1.28 14.73
N HIS A 44 -24.20 -1.68 15.83
CA HIS A 44 -23.50 -2.43 16.90
C HIS A 44 -23.04 -3.81 16.44
N GLU A 45 -23.81 -4.46 15.56
CA GLU A 45 -23.58 -5.81 15.08
C GLU A 45 -22.69 -5.87 13.83
N TRP A 46 -22.20 -4.72 13.37
CA TRP A 46 -21.34 -4.62 12.20
C TRP A 46 -19.91 -4.35 12.62
N VAL A 47 -18.97 -5.08 12.02
CA VAL A 47 -17.54 -4.98 12.33
C VAL A 47 -16.77 -4.72 11.05
N ALA A 48 -15.85 -3.76 11.07
CA ALA A 48 -14.89 -3.55 10.00
C ALA A 48 -13.53 -4.08 10.42
N GLN A 49 -13.03 -5.08 9.70
CA GLN A 49 -11.72 -5.66 9.98
C GLN A 49 -11.02 -6.07 8.68
N GLN A 50 -9.80 -5.58 8.48
CA GLN A 50 -9.03 -5.85 7.26
C GLN A 50 -8.39 -7.24 7.26
N ASP A 51 -7.93 -7.69 8.42
CA ASP A 51 -7.28 -8.98 8.63
C ASP A 51 -8.23 -9.99 9.30
N LEU A 52 -8.47 -11.12 8.63
CA LEU A 52 -9.38 -12.15 9.10
C LEU A 52 -8.76 -13.09 10.14
N ASP A 53 -7.44 -13.07 10.34
CA ASP A 53 -6.76 -14.04 11.20
C ASP A 53 -7.20 -13.95 12.67
N ALA A 54 -7.45 -12.75 13.17
CA ALA A 54 -7.92 -12.49 14.53
C ALA A 54 -9.45 -12.48 14.68
N VAL A 55 -10.22 -12.83 13.64
CA VAL A 55 -11.70 -12.71 13.65
C VAL A 55 -12.39 -14.05 13.86
N GLU A 56 -13.23 -14.11 14.89
CA GLU A 56 -14.18 -15.21 15.08
C GLU A 56 -15.33 -15.12 14.07
N LEU A 57 -15.18 -15.74 12.89
CA LEU A 57 -16.12 -15.61 11.78
C LEU A 57 -17.55 -16.11 12.07
N ASP A 58 -17.72 -17.03 13.02
CA ASP A 58 -19.01 -17.70 13.27
C ASP A 58 -20.08 -16.76 13.85
N ARG A 59 -19.67 -15.59 14.37
CA ARG A 59 -20.59 -14.56 14.89
C ARG A 59 -21.26 -13.71 13.80
N PHE A 60 -20.88 -13.85 12.53
CA PHE A 60 -21.41 -13.03 11.44
C PHE A 60 -22.29 -13.83 10.48
N ASP A 61 -23.32 -13.18 9.94
CA ASP A 61 -24.23 -13.77 8.96
C ASP A 61 -23.79 -13.46 7.52
N VAL A 62 -23.22 -12.28 7.33
CA VAL A 62 -22.77 -11.76 6.03
C VAL A 62 -21.34 -11.24 6.15
N ALA A 63 -20.53 -11.47 5.13
CA ALA A 63 -19.24 -10.80 4.94
C ALA A 63 -19.28 -9.92 3.68
N CYS A 64 -19.04 -8.62 3.85
CA CYS A 64 -18.92 -7.65 2.77
C CYS A 64 -17.45 -7.36 2.47
N VAL A 65 -16.93 -7.95 1.40
CA VAL A 65 -15.55 -7.73 0.94
C VAL A 65 -15.49 -6.42 0.17
N VAL A 66 -14.84 -5.39 0.73
CA VAL A 66 -14.76 -4.06 0.13
C VAL A 66 -13.44 -3.91 -0.60
N LYS A 67 -13.52 -3.93 -1.94
CA LYS A 67 -12.40 -3.68 -2.87
C LYS A 67 -11.23 -4.67 -2.75
N ARG A 68 -10.69 -5.10 -3.91
CA ARG A 68 -9.50 -5.98 -4.02
C ARG A 68 -9.60 -7.25 -3.16
N PRO A 69 -10.50 -8.20 -3.51
CA PRO A 69 -10.68 -9.42 -2.75
C PRO A 69 -9.49 -10.37 -2.89
N HIS A 70 -9.22 -11.17 -1.86
CA HIS A 70 -8.20 -12.22 -1.88
C HIS A 70 -8.87 -13.62 -1.94
N PRO A 71 -8.44 -14.54 -2.82
CA PRO A 71 -9.12 -15.83 -2.99
C PRO A 71 -9.24 -16.65 -1.70
N LEU A 72 -8.17 -16.72 -0.91
CA LEU A 72 -8.16 -17.45 0.37
C LEU A 72 -9.12 -16.87 1.40
N ASP A 73 -9.27 -15.54 1.44
CA ASP A 73 -10.17 -14.88 2.39
C ASP A 73 -11.62 -15.19 2.02
N VAL A 74 -11.96 -15.10 0.72
CA VAL A 74 -13.29 -15.43 0.22
C VAL A 74 -13.61 -16.91 0.48
N GLU A 75 -12.67 -17.82 0.25
CA GLU A 75 -12.85 -19.24 0.55
C GLU A 75 -13.06 -19.49 2.04
N ARG A 76 -12.26 -18.87 2.91
CA ARG A 76 -12.38 -18.97 4.37
C ARG A 76 -13.75 -18.51 4.87
N LEU A 77 -14.24 -17.36 4.39
CA LEU A 77 -15.56 -16.84 4.73
C LEU A 77 -16.67 -17.81 4.30
N ARG A 78 -16.57 -18.36 3.09
CA ARG A 78 -17.53 -19.35 2.58
C ARG A 78 -17.49 -20.67 3.33
N ALA A 79 -16.31 -21.14 3.73
CA ALA A 79 -16.14 -22.38 4.47
C ALA A 79 -16.87 -22.33 5.83
N ARG A 80 -16.97 -21.13 6.42
CA ARG A 80 -17.73 -20.85 7.64
C ARG A 80 -19.23 -20.61 7.41
N GLY A 81 -19.70 -20.69 6.15
CA GLY A 81 -21.13 -20.61 5.82
C GLY A 81 -21.69 -19.19 5.72
N LEU A 82 -20.85 -18.15 5.73
CA LEU A 82 -21.28 -16.76 5.55
C LEU A 82 -21.73 -16.51 4.10
N LEU A 83 -22.72 -15.62 3.93
CA LEU A 83 -22.99 -15.03 2.62
C LEU A 83 -21.90 -14.02 2.30
N VAL A 84 -21.20 -14.19 1.17
CA VAL A 84 -20.08 -13.32 0.79
C VAL A 84 -20.54 -12.32 -0.27
N VAL A 85 -20.63 -11.05 0.12
CA VAL A 85 -20.96 -9.92 -0.74
C VAL A 85 -19.68 -9.24 -1.18
N TYR A 86 -19.57 -8.89 -2.46
CA TYR A 86 -18.45 -8.12 -2.98
C TYR A 86 -18.84 -6.69 -3.31
N ASP A 87 -18.26 -5.72 -2.60
CA ASP A 87 -18.37 -4.31 -2.93
C ASP A 87 -17.23 -3.92 -3.88
N VAL A 88 -17.61 -3.71 -5.15
CA VAL A 88 -16.70 -3.66 -6.31
C VAL A 88 -15.97 -2.31 -6.42
N LEU A 89 -16.25 -1.38 -5.51
CA LEU A 89 -15.77 0.00 -5.58
C LEU A 89 -14.27 0.10 -5.97
N ASP A 90 -14.00 0.80 -7.07
CA ASP A 90 -12.64 1.05 -7.56
C ASP A 90 -11.77 -0.22 -7.74
N SER A 91 -12.37 -1.35 -8.12
CA SER A 91 -11.65 -2.62 -8.24
C SER A 91 -10.97 -2.89 -9.59
N TRP A 92 -10.40 -1.85 -10.22
CA TRP A 92 -9.60 -1.97 -11.45
C TRP A 92 -8.33 -1.12 -11.37
N ALA A 93 -7.31 -1.50 -12.13
CA ALA A 93 -6.03 -0.80 -12.19
C ALA A 93 -6.17 0.46 -13.04
N GLN A 94 -5.79 1.62 -12.50
CA GLN A 94 -5.87 2.91 -13.20
C GLN A 94 -4.46 3.49 -13.32
N PRO A 95 -4.05 3.96 -14.51
CA PRO A 95 -4.84 4.07 -15.74
C PRO A 95 -4.92 2.77 -16.59
N ASP A 96 -4.10 1.76 -16.31
CA ASP A 96 -3.82 0.64 -17.22
C ASP A 96 -5.04 -0.15 -17.72
N ASP A 97 -5.99 -0.50 -16.85
CA ASP A 97 -7.22 -1.18 -17.29
C ASP A 97 -8.10 -0.23 -18.12
N GLY A 98 -8.11 1.06 -17.77
CA GLY A 98 -8.87 2.08 -18.49
C GLY A 98 -8.34 2.32 -19.91
N LEU A 99 -7.02 2.29 -20.09
CA LEU A 99 -6.37 2.41 -21.40
C LEU A 99 -6.62 1.19 -22.30
N ARG A 100 -6.71 0.00 -21.71
CA ARG A 100 -6.95 -1.26 -22.44
C ARG A 100 -8.44 -1.51 -22.73
N CYS A 101 -9.33 -1.08 -21.84
CA CYS A 101 -10.77 -1.34 -21.96
C CYS A 101 -11.51 -0.13 -22.51
N THR A 102 -11.53 -0.02 -23.84
CA THR A 102 -12.18 1.08 -24.56
C THR A 102 -13.66 0.84 -24.90
N THR A 103 -14.18 -0.38 -24.71
CA THR A 103 -15.58 -0.76 -25.00
C THR A 103 -16.26 -1.40 -23.79
N ARG A 104 -17.61 -1.37 -23.77
CA ARG A 104 -18.41 -2.07 -22.74
C ARG A 104 -18.22 -3.59 -22.79
N ALA A 105 -18.01 -4.17 -23.97
CA ALA A 105 -17.71 -5.59 -24.12
C ALA A 105 -16.37 -5.94 -23.47
N ALA A 106 -15.31 -5.17 -23.78
CA ALA A 106 -13.99 -5.37 -23.17
C ALA A 106 -14.03 -5.20 -21.63
N ALA A 107 -14.83 -4.25 -21.13
CA ALA A 107 -15.07 -4.10 -19.71
C ALA A 107 -15.73 -5.35 -19.09
N ARG A 108 -16.76 -5.90 -19.74
CA ARG A 108 -17.41 -7.15 -19.29
C ARG A 108 -16.43 -8.31 -19.27
N ASP A 109 -15.59 -8.47 -20.29
CA ASP A 109 -14.60 -9.55 -20.35
C ASP A 109 -13.53 -9.42 -19.27
N LEU A 110 -13.04 -8.20 -19.02
CA LEU A 110 -12.11 -7.90 -17.92
C LEU A 110 -12.70 -8.36 -16.58
N PHE A 111 -13.92 -7.92 -16.26
CA PHE A 111 -14.53 -8.22 -14.97
C PHE A 111 -14.98 -9.68 -14.86
N ALA A 112 -15.49 -10.30 -15.93
CA ALA A 112 -15.81 -11.72 -15.97
C ALA A 112 -14.57 -12.57 -15.66
N THR A 113 -13.44 -12.24 -16.29
CA THR A 113 -12.16 -12.93 -16.06
C THR A 113 -11.67 -12.71 -14.63
N ARG A 114 -11.73 -11.47 -14.13
CA ARG A 114 -11.24 -11.10 -12.80
C ARG A 114 -12.09 -11.70 -11.67
N TRP A 115 -13.40 -11.86 -11.88
CA TRP A 115 -14.30 -12.41 -10.86
C TRP A 115 -14.41 -13.93 -10.91
N ARG A 116 -14.07 -14.58 -12.02
CA ARG A 116 -14.11 -16.04 -12.20
C ARG A 116 -13.46 -16.87 -11.07
N PRO A 117 -12.32 -16.47 -10.48
CA PRO A 117 -11.71 -17.22 -9.38
C PRO A 117 -12.52 -17.17 -8.08
N PHE A 118 -13.42 -16.19 -7.94
CA PHE A 118 -14.14 -15.93 -6.71
C PHE A 118 -15.56 -16.48 -6.79
N ARG A 119 -16.07 -16.89 -5.63
CA ARG A 119 -17.48 -17.27 -5.47
C ARG A 119 -18.13 -16.24 -4.55
N PHE A 120 -18.68 -15.19 -5.14
CA PHE A 120 -19.50 -14.22 -4.41
C PHE A 120 -20.98 -14.58 -4.53
N ASP A 121 -21.73 -14.38 -3.46
CA ASP A 121 -23.17 -14.62 -3.44
C ASP A 121 -23.95 -13.37 -3.89
N ALA A 122 -23.36 -12.17 -3.74
CA ALA A 122 -23.93 -10.93 -4.24
C ALA A 122 -22.87 -9.83 -4.46
N PHE A 123 -23.25 -8.77 -5.17
CA PHE A 123 -22.37 -7.66 -5.54
C PHE A 123 -22.99 -6.30 -5.20
N VAL A 124 -22.17 -5.36 -4.76
CA VAL A 124 -22.53 -3.95 -4.63
C VAL A 124 -21.76 -3.16 -5.69
N PHE A 125 -22.50 -2.51 -6.59
CA PHE A 125 -21.95 -1.64 -7.62
C PHE A 125 -21.92 -0.18 -7.15
N ALA A 126 -20.90 0.54 -7.61
CA ALA A 126 -20.66 1.94 -7.22
C ALA A 126 -21.69 2.92 -7.82
N ASN A 127 -22.29 2.57 -8.95
CA ASN A 127 -23.30 3.35 -9.66
C ASN A 127 -24.13 2.45 -10.61
N ARG A 128 -25.21 2.99 -11.20
CA ARG A 128 -26.12 2.25 -12.07
C ARG A 128 -25.49 1.91 -13.41
N CYS A 129 -24.64 2.75 -13.98
CA CYS A 129 -23.92 2.43 -15.23
C CYS A 129 -23.07 1.16 -15.10
N MET A 130 -22.39 0.99 -13.97
CA MET A 130 -21.62 -0.22 -13.67
C MET A 130 -22.53 -1.44 -13.52
N GLN A 131 -23.65 -1.30 -12.80
CA GLN A 131 -24.63 -2.37 -12.66
C GLN A 131 -25.28 -2.74 -14.01
N ALA A 132 -25.60 -1.77 -14.85
CA ALA A 132 -26.20 -2.01 -16.16
C ALA A 132 -25.24 -2.76 -17.08
N ASP A 133 -23.95 -2.38 -17.07
CA ASP A 133 -22.95 -3.00 -17.95
C ASP A 133 -22.55 -4.41 -17.46
N LEU A 134 -22.41 -4.61 -16.14
CA LEU A 134 -21.80 -5.80 -15.54
C LEU A 134 -22.77 -6.71 -14.76
N GLY A 135 -24.01 -6.27 -14.51
CA GLY A 135 -24.97 -6.97 -13.66
C GLY A 135 -25.34 -8.37 -14.14
N ALA A 136 -25.30 -8.60 -15.45
CA ALA A 136 -25.54 -9.93 -16.04
C ALA A 136 -24.43 -10.96 -15.72
N LEU A 137 -23.27 -10.51 -15.23
CA LEU A 137 -22.16 -11.39 -14.84
C LEU A 137 -22.32 -11.95 -13.43
N VAL A 138 -23.29 -11.45 -12.66
CA VAL A 138 -23.36 -11.67 -11.21
C VAL A 138 -24.74 -12.17 -10.79
N PRO A 139 -24.84 -13.00 -9.73
CA PRO A 139 -26.10 -13.65 -9.36
C PRO A 139 -27.13 -12.67 -8.81
N VAL A 140 -26.71 -11.78 -7.92
CA VAL A 140 -27.54 -10.75 -7.28
C VAL A 140 -26.70 -9.49 -7.12
N SER A 141 -27.29 -8.33 -7.38
CA SER A 141 -26.60 -7.06 -7.21
C SER A 141 -27.49 -5.93 -6.69
N SER A 142 -26.86 -4.93 -6.11
CA SER A 142 -27.46 -3.64 -5.75
C SER A 142 -26.52 -2.50 -6.13
N THR A 143 -27.07 -1.32 -6.41
CA THR A 143 -26.30 -0.08 -6.54
C THR A 143 -26.37 0.70 -5.24
N ILE A 144 -25.22 0.98 -4.64
CA ILE A 144 -25.13 1.82 -3.45
C ILE A 144 -24.06 2.89 -3.71
N TYR A 145 -24.49 4.14 -3.79
CA TYR A 145 -23.62 5.32 -3.93
C TYR A 145 -22.85 5.62 -2.63
N HIS A 146 -21.85 6.49 -2.69
CA HIS A 146 -21.20 6.98 -1.48
C HIS A 146 -22.13 7.90 -0.70
N HIS A 147 -21.97 7.84 0.63
CA HIS A 147 -22.38 8.94 1.49
C HIS A 147 -21.34 10.07 1.42
N HIS A 148 -21.74 11.27 1.82
CA HIS A 148 -20.81 12.37 2.05
C HIS A 148 -20.02 12.14 3.35
N TRP A 149 -18.91 12.86 3.52
CA TRP A 149 -18.11 12.77 4.75
C TRP A 149 -18.96 13.10 5.99
N PRO A 150 -18.90 12.27 7.04
CA PRO A 150 -19.54 12.56 8.32
C PRO A 150 -18.99 13.87 8.92
N GLY A 151 -19.85 14.62 9.62
CA GLY A 151 -19.46 15.88 10.25
C GLY A 151 -19.23 17.08 9.32
N LEU A 152 -19.31 16.90 7.99
CA LEU A 152 -19.08 17.99 7.04
C LEU A 152 -20.08 19.14 7.29
N ARG A 153 -19.54 20.34 7.53
CA ARG A 153 -20.35 21.54 7.76
C ARG A 153 -20.59 22.28 6.44
N PRO A 154 -21.75 22.96 6.30
CA PRO A 154 -21.98 23.80 5.15
C PRO A 154 -20.90 24.88 5.00
N ALA A 155 -20.31 25.01 3.81
CA ALA A 155 -19.32 26.05 3.50
C ALA A 155 -19.95 27.45 3.60
N PRO A 156 -19.20 28.50 3.95
CA PRO A 156 -19.74 29.86 4.02
C PRO A 156 -20.18 30.34 2.63
N LEU A 157 -21.37 30.96 2.54
CA LEU A 157 -21.83 31.62 1.32
C LEU A 157 -21.21 33.02 1.25
N ARG A 158 -20.13 33.17 0.48
CA ARG A 158 -19.47 34.48 0.26
C ARG A 158 -20.23 35.29 -0.78
N GLU A 159 -20.39 36.60 -0.56
CA GLU A 159 -21.04 37.51 -1.52
C GLU A 159 -20.35 37.48 -2.89
N ARG A 160 -19.02 37.54 -2.91
CA ARG A 160 -18.21 37.33 -4.13
C ARG A 160 -17.51 35.97 -4.07
N ALA A 161 -17.71 35.16 -5.11
CA ALA A 161 -16.92 33.93 -5.29
C ALA A 161 -15.46 34.30 -5.52
N ARG A 162 -14.53 33.55 -4.92
CA ARG A 162 -13.08 33.75 -5.04
C ARG A 162 -12.37 32.49 -5.49
N THR A 163 -12.94 31.32 -5.24
CA THR A 163 -12.22 30.05 -5.32
C THR A 163 -13.00 28.97 -6.07
N VAL A 164 -12.31 28.29 -6.97
CA VAL A 164 -12.78 27.05 -7.60
C VAL A 164 -11.95 25.89 -7.06
N GLY A 165 -12.59 24.91 -6.44
CA GLY A 165 -11.92 23.83 -5.71
C GLY A 165 -12.05 22.47 -6.38
N TYR A 166 -10.94 21.78 -6.54
CA TYR A 166 -10.88 20.36 -6.88
C TYR A 166 -10.35 19.55 -5.70
N VAL A 167 -11.04 18.47 -5.32
CA VAL A 167 -10.60 17.57 -4.24
C VAL A 167 -10.36 16.16 -4.79
N GLY A 168 -9.09 15.74 -4.85
CA GLY A 168 -8.66 14.46 -5.39
C GLY A 168 -7.21 14.46 -5.84
N ALA A 169 -6.76 13.35 -6.43
CA ALA A 169 -5.40 13.24 -6.95
C ALA A 169 -5.18 14.23 -8.12
N PRO A 170 -4.18 15.14 -8.05
CA PRO A 170 -3.99 16.20 -9.06
C PRO A 170 -3.82 15.67 -10.48
N HIS A 171 -3.15 14.52 -10.64
CA HIS A 171 -2.89 13.91 -11.95
C HIS A 171 -4.17 13.43 -12.66
N TYR A 172 -5.29 13.24 -11.95
CA TYR A 172 -6.57 12.90 -12.59
C TYR A 172 -7.17 14.03 -13.41
N LEU A 173 -6.79 15.29 -13.15
CA LEU A 173 -7.25 16.44 -13.94
C LEU A 173 -6.75 16.36 -15.39
N GLY A 174 -5.55 15.82 -15.61
CA GLY A 174 -4.92 15.80 -16.94
C GLY A 174 -4.91 17.20 -17.58
N PRO A 175 -5.28 17.33 -18.87
CA PRO A 175 -5.33 18.62 -19.57
C PRO A 175 -6.29 19.64 -18.95
N TRP A 176 -7.32 19.21 -18.21
CA TRP A 176 -8.28 20.13 -17.58
C TRP A 176 -7.65 21.02 -16.52
N ARG A 177 -6.49 20.65 -15.96
CA ARG A 177 -5.82 21.48 -14.97
C ARG A 177 -5.47 22.85 -15.55
N ALA A 178 -4.77 22.89 -16.69
CA ALA A 178 -4.37 24.14 -17.32
C ALA A 178 -5.59 24.98 -17.73
N VAL A 179 -6.63 24.32 -18.27
CA VAL A 179 -7.89 24.98 -18.63
C VAL A 179 -8.55 25.61 -17.40
N LEU A 180 -8.62 24.90 -16.27
CA LEU A 180 -9.21 25.43 -15.04
C LEU A 180 -8.40 26.60 -14.48
N GLU A 181 -7.07 26.52 -14.49
CA GLU A 181 -6.18 27.59 -14.06
C GLU A 181 -6.37 28.86 -14.92
N GLU A 182 -6.39 28.71 -16.24
CA GLU A 182 -6.61 29.80 -17.19
C GLU A 182 -8.00 30.45 -17.06
N GLN A 183 -9.06 29.65 -17.07
CA GLN A 183 -10.44 30.14 -17.00
C GLN A 183 -10.74 30.78 -15.64
N CYS A 184 -10.20 30.24 -14.55
CA CYS A 184 -10.32 30.88 -13.24
C CYS A 184 -9.59 32.23 -13.22
N ALA A 185 -8.36 32.30 -13.71
CA ALA A 185 -7.60 33.55 -13.76
C ALA A 185 -8.32 34.64 -14.57
N ALA A 186 -8.88 34.28 -15.73
CA ALA A 186 -9.64 35.20 -16.58
C ALA A 186 -10.90 35.79 -15.88
N LEU A 187 -11.48 35.04 -14.95
CA LEU A 187 -12.66 35.44 -14.17
C LEU A 187 -12.31 36.04 -12.79
N GLY A 188 -11.02 36.24 -12.49
CA GLY A 188 -10.58 36.74 -11.17
C GLY A 188 -10.76 35.74 -10.03
N LEU A 189 -10.85 34.44 -10.35
CA LEU A 189 -10.96 33.32 -9.41
C LEU A 189 -9.59 32.64 -9.22
N SER A 190 -9.38 32.03 -8.05
CA SER A 190 -8.25 31.15 -7.78
C SER A 190 -8.66 29.68 -7.93
N PHE A 191 -7.94 28.91 -8.75
CA PHE A 191 -8.13 27.46 -8.81
C PHE A 191 -7.29 26.76 -7.74
N LEU A 192 -7.93 25.96 -6.88
CA LEU A 192 -7.30 25.28 -5.75
C LEU A 192 -7.45 23.76 -5.89
N VAL A 193 -6.32 23.06 -5.81
CA VAL A 193 -6.28 21.60 -5.76
C VAL A 193 -6.00 21.14 -4.34
N ASN A 194 -6.94 20.38 -3.75
CA ASN A 194 -6.92 19.93 -2.36
C ASN A 194 -6.70 21.08 -1.36
N PRO A 195 -7.60 22.09 -1.33
CA PRO A 195 -7.50 23.20 -0.39
C PRO A 195 -7.42 22.70 1.05
N PRO A 196 -6.74 23.42 1.96
CA PRO A 196 -6.53 22.96 3.34
C PRO A 196 -7.83 22.75 4.11
N ARG A 197 -8.87 23.53 3.83
CA ARG A 197 -10.22 23.35 4.38
C ARG A 197 -11.24 23.23 3.25
N PHE A 198 -12.22 22.34 3.41
CA PHE A 198 -13.30 22.18 2.42
C PHE A 198 -14.16 23.46 2.32
N ALA A 199 -14.27 24.23 3.41
CA ALA A 199 -14.97 25.52 3.47
C ALA A 199 -14.27 26.65 2.68
N ASP A 200 -13.05 26.43 2.19
CA ASP A 200 -12.32 27.39 1.37
C ASP A 200 -12.73 27.31 -0.11
N ILE A 201 -13.74 26.51 -0.47
CA ILE A 201 -14.24 26.35 -1.83
C ILE A 201 -15.57 27.12 -1.99
N ASP A 202 -15.65 28.02 -2.97
CA ASP A 202 -16.91 28.66 -3.36
C ASP A 202 -17.64 27.88 -4.46
N ILE A 203 -16.88 27.32 -5.40
CA ILE A 203 -17.39 26.55 -6.54
C ILE A 203 -16.57 25.25 -6.65
N GLY A 204 -17.24 24.11 -6.65
CA GLY A 204 -16.61 22.80 -6.80
C GLY A 204 -16.43 22.40 -8.26
N VAL A 205 -15.38 21.63 -8.57
CA VAL A 205 -15.24 20.97 -9.87
C VAL A 205 -14.94 19.48 -9.74
N ALA A 206 -15.64 18.67 -10.53
CA ALA A 206 -15.45 17.24 -10.65
C ALA A 206 -15.19 16.83 -12.11
N VAL A 207 -13.93 16.58 -12.46
CA VAL A 207 -13.56 16.16 -13.81
C VAL A 207 -12.37 15.21 -13.80
N ARG A 208 -12.24 14.44 -14.89
CA ARG A 208 -11.06 13.64 -15.22
C ARG A 208 -10.61 13.93 -16.64
N GLY A 209 -9.30 13.86 -16.87
CA GLY A 209 -8.69 14.15 -18.17
C GLY A 209 -7.52 13.23 -18.49
N GLY A 210 -7.04 13.30 -19.74
CA GLY A 210 -5.89 12.56 -20.21
C GLY A 210 -6.08 11.05 -20.10
N VAL A 211 -5.05 10.33 -19.63
CA VAL A 211 -5.08 8.87 -19.46
C VAL A 211 -6.13 8.38 -18.45
N HIS A 212 -6.72 9.29 -17.66
CA HIS A 212 -7.78 8.98 -16.70
C HIS A 212 -9.20 9.25 -17.23
N ASP A 213 -9.33 9.87 -18.41
CA ASP A 213 -10.59 9.99 -19.16
C ASP A 213 -10.82 8.70 -19.97
N SER A 214 -11.10 7.61 -19.25
CA SER A 214 -11.33 6.28 -19.83
C SER A 214 -12.78 5.83 -19.65
N LEU A 215 -13.24 4.90 -20.49
CA LEU A 215 -14.59 4.33 -20.37
C LEU A 215 -14.86 3.80 -18.96
N LEU A 216 -13.92 3.06 -18.36
CA LEU A 216 -14.06 2.54 -17.00
C LEU A 216 -14.16 3.67 -15.97
N ALA A 217 -13.30 4.69 -16.05
CA ALA A 217 -13.32 5.80 -15.10
C ALA A 217 -14.62 6.60 -15.21
N ASN A 218 -15.04 6.94 -16.43
CA ASN A 218 -16.23 7.74 -16.70
C ASN A 218 -17.52 7.04 -16.26
N ARG A 219 -17.60 5.72 -16.48
CA ARG A 219 -18.82 4.95 -16.22
C ARG A 219 -18.86 4.32 -14.85
N TYR A 220 -17.74 3.91 -14.26
CA TYR A 220 -17.72 3.05 -13.06
C TYR A 220 -17.19 3.74 -11.80
N LYS A 221 -16.67 4.97 -11.90
CA LYS A 221 -16.30 5.75 -10.71
C LYS A 221 -17.52 6.15 -9.89
N SER A 222 -17.28 6.33 -8.59
CA SER A 222 -18.32 6.71 -7.64
C SER A 222 -18.56 8.22 -7.58
N ASN A 223 -19.63 8.61 -6.87
CA ASN A 223 -20.11 9.99 -6.73
C ASN A 223 -19.48 10.78 -5.57
N VAL A 224 -18.40 10.31 -4.93
CA VAL A 224 -17.93 10.84 -3.64
C VAL A 224 -17.69 12.35 -3.61
N LYS A 225 -17.10 12.92 -4.69
CA LYS A 225 -16.85 14.37 -4.79
C LYS A 225 -18.16 15.15 -4.74
N LEU A 226 -19.15 14.72 -5.52
CA LEU A 226 -20.43 15.39 -5.61
C LEU A 226 -21.24 15.25 -4.31
N ALA A 227 -21.19 14.08 -3.66
CA ALA A 227 -21.82 13.89 -2.35
C ALA A 227 -21.29 14.91 -1.32
N ASN A 228 -19.97 15.13 -1.29
CA ASN A 228 -19.36 16.11 -0.39
C ASN A 228 -19.74 17.55 -0.75
N PHE A 229 -19.79 17.90 -2.05
CA PHE A 229 -20.27 19.21 -2.48
C PHE A 229 -21.73 19.46 -2.09
N TYR A 230 -22.59 18.44 -2.17
CA TYR A 230 -23.99 18.52 -1.72
C TYR A 230 -24.06 18.84 -0.23
N ALA A 231 -23.37 18.06 0.60
CA ALA A 231 -23.38 18.25 2.06
C ALA A 231 -22.76 19.56 2.52
N ALA A 232 -21.77 20.09 1.79
CA ALA A 232 -21.22 21.41 2.07
C ALA A 232 -22.06 22.56 1.46
N GLY A 233 -23.05 22.26 0.61
CA GLY A 233 -23.81 23.26 -0.14
C GLY A 233 -22.94 24.08 -1.08
N ILE A 234 -21.96 23.44 -1.73
CA ILE A 234 -21.04 24.05 -2.69
C ILE A 234 -21.56 23.75 -4.10
N PRO A 235 -21.98 24.76 -4.90
CA PRO A 235 -22.32 24.58 -6.30
C PRO A 235 -21.19 23.90 -7.08
N CYS A 236 -21.51 22.97 -7.98
CA CYS A 236 -20.50 22.13 -8.64
C CYS A 236 -20.64 22.12 -10.16
N LEU A 237 -19.50 22.22 -10.86
CA LEU A 237 -19.39 21.85 -12.27
C LEU A 237 -18.80 20.44 -12.42
N ALA A 238 -19.37 19.63 -13.29
CA ALA A 238 -18.91 18.27 -13.55
C ALA A 238 -18.62 18.05 -15.04
N GLY A 239 -17.55 17.30 -15.35
CA GLY A 239 -17.33 16.88 -16.73
C GLY A 239 -18.50 16.01 -17.20
N ALA A 240 -19.00 16.21 -18.42
CA ALA A 240 -20.21 15.52 -18.89
C ALA A 240 -20.07 13.99 -18.98
N LYS A 241 -18.83 13.47 -18.97
CA LYS A 241 -18.54 12.02 -18.95
C LYS A 241 -18.62 11.40 -17.54
N GLU A 242 -18.79 12.21 -16.49
CA GLU A 242 -18.92 11.76 -15.10
C GLU A 242 -20.32 11.15 -14.86
N HIS A 243 -20.55 9.91 -15.29
CA HIS A 243 -21.89 9.29 -15.24
C HIS A 243 -22.47 9.20 -13.82
N ALA A 244 -21.64 8.99 -12.80
CA ALA A 244 -22.11 8.97 -11.42
C ALA A 244 -22.66 10.33 -10.96
N ALA A 245 -22.19 11.45 -11.55
CA ALA A 245 -22.75 12.78 -11.26
C ALA A 245 -24.13 12.94 -11.89
N HIS A 246 -24.31 12.53 -13.15
CA HIS A 246 -25.64 12.52 -13.82
C HIS A 246 -26.67 11.68 -13.07
N GLU A 247 -26.26 10.56 -12.50
CA GLU A 247 -27.18 9.65 -11.82
C GLU A 247 -27.72 10.18 -10.49
N VAL A 248 -26.99 11.08 -9.84
CA VAL A 248 -27.35 11.64 -8.52
C VAL A 248 -27.65 13.13 -8.56
N ASP A 249 -27.60 13.75 -9.74
CA ASP A 249 -27.94 15.15 -9.92
C ASP A 249 -29.43 15.40 -9.65
N THR A 250 -29.71 16.47 -8.91
CA THR A 250 -31.07 16.96 -8.65
C THR A 250 -31.48 18.11 -9.56
N GLY A 251 -30.71 18.37 -10.61
CA GLY A 251 -31.01 19.33 -11.69
C GLY A 251 -30.23 20.64 -11.63
N ASP A 252 -29.25 20.76 -10.73
CA ASP A 252 -28.46 21.99 -10.55
C ASP A 252 -26.94 21.76 -10.68
N VAL A 253 -26.50 20.53 -10.97
CA VAL A 253 -25.12 20.28 -11.40
C VAL A 253 -24.92 20.79 -12.81
N ARG A 254 -23.86 21.57 -13.03
CA ARG A 254 -23.55 22.11 -14.36
C ARG A 254 -22.55 21.22 -15.08
N PHE A 255 -22.97 20.66 -16.20
CA PHE A 255 -22.11 19.77 -16.99
C PHE A 255 -21.37 20.53 -18.10
N PHE A 256 -20.12 20.13 -18.36
CA PHE A 256 -19.32 20.69 -19.45
C PHE A 256 -18.59 19.60 -20.24
N VAL A 257 -18.48 19.79 -21.56
CA VAL A 257 -17.65 18.95 -22.45
C VAL A 257 -16.38 19.66 -22.95
N ASP A 258 -16.39 20.99 -22.92
CA ASP A 258 -15.34 21.84 -23.49
C ASP A 258 -15.05 23.06 -22.58
N PRO A 259 -13.92 23.78 -22.81
CA PRO A 259 -13.56 24.96 -22.04
C PRO A 259 -14.60 26.09 -22.05
N GLU A 260 -15.35 26.26 -23.14
CA GLU A 260 -16.33 27.33 -23.27
C GLU A 260 -17.57 27.07 -22.39
N GLN A 261 -18.04 25.83 -22.34
CA GLN A 261 -19.10 25.42 -21.41
C GLN A 261 -18.65 25.52 -19.95
N LEU A 262 -17.39 25.17 -19.67
CA LEU A 262 -16.79 25.35 -18.35
C LEU A 262 -16.84 26.84 -17.95
N ARG A 263 -16.40 27.74 -18.85
CA ARG A 263 -16.40 29.19 -18.64
C ARG A 263 -17.81 29.73 -18.34
N ARG A 264 -18.79 29.42 -19.20
CA ARG A 264 -20.19 29.84 -18.99
C ARG A 264 -20.75 29.33 -17.66
N GLY A 265 -20.41 28.09 -17.31
CA GLY A 265 -20.82 27.51 -16.04
C GLY A 265 -20.22 28.24 -14.84
N LEU A 266 -18.96 28.67 -14.92
CA LEU A 266 -18.29 29.48 -13.88
C LEU A 266 -18.90 30.87 -13.79
N GLU A 267 -19.07 31.57 -14.92
CA GLU A 267 -19.65 32.92 -15.00
C GLU A 267 -21.02 32.98 -14.35
N ALA A 268 -21.90 32.03 -14.67
CA ALA A 268 -23.23 32.02 -14.09
C ALA A 268 -23.25 31.59 -12.60
N LEU A 269 -22.13 31.11 -12.03
CA LEU A 269 -21.98 30.91 -10.58
C LEU A 269 -21.24 32.09 -9.92
N LEU A 270 -20.87 33.14 -10.65
CA LEU A 270 -20.42 34.38 -10.01
C LEU A 270 -21.58 35.15 -9.38
N ASP A 271 -22.80 34.99 -9.91
CA ASP A 271 -24.01 35.56 -9.32
C ASP A 271 -24.29 34.95 -7.92
N PRO A 272 -24.29 35.76 -6.84
CA PRO A 272 -24.59 35.29 -5.49
C PRO A 272 -26.01 34.74 -5.34
N THR A 273 -26.99 35.25 -6.09
CA THR A 273 -28.39 34.79 -6.02
C THR A 273 -28.49 33.35 -6.53
N GLU A 274 -27.89 33.11 -7.69
CA GLU A 274 -27.84 31.78 -8.29
C GLU A 274 -27.05 30.79 -7.43
N ARG A 275 -25.89 31.19 -6.86
CA ARG A 275 -25.16 30.34 -5.90
C ARG A 275 -25.97 30.02 -4.66
N ALA A 276 -26.71 30.98 -4.11
CA ALA A 276 -27.58 30.75 -2.95
C ALA A 276 -28.70 29.76 -3.26
N ARG A 277 -29.32 29.87 -4.44
CA ARG A 277 -30.36 28.95 -4.94
C ARG A 277 -29.84 27.52 -5.05
N VAL A 278 -28.71 27.33 -5.76
CA VAL A 278 -28.09 26.01 -5.95
C VAL A 278 -27.66 25.42 -4.61
N ARG A 279 -27.04 26.24 -3.75
CA ARG A 279 -26.63 25.84 -2.39
C ARG A 279 -27.80 25.27 -1.58
N ALA A 280 -28.93 25.97 -1.53
CA ALA A 280 -30.08 25.54 -0.75
C ALA A 280 -30.59 24.16 -1.21
N ARG A 281 -30.62 23.93 -2.53
CA ARG A 281 -31.03 22.65 -3.12
C ARG A 281 -30.02 21.54 -2.86
N PHE A 282 -28.73 21.82 -2.96
CA PHE A 282 -27.67 20.86 -2.66
C PHE A 282 -27.71 20.41 -1.19
N LEU A 283 -27.90 21.36 -0.26
CA LEU A 283 -28.06 21.04 1.16
C LEU A 283 -29.30 20.17 1.41
N ALA A 284 -30.45 20.51 0.82
CA ALA A 284 -31.66 19.70 0.93
C ALA A 284 -31.46 18.29 0.36
N ALA A 285 -30.83 18.17 -0.82
CA ALA A 285 -30.57 16.88 -1.45
C ALA A 285 -29.53 16.02 -0.70
N SER A 286 -28.66 16.65 0.09
CA SER A 286 -27.60 15.96 0.84
C SER A 286 -28.14 14.97 1.88
N GLU A 287 -29.38 15.15 2.35
CA GLU A 287 -30.04 14.24 3.30
C GLU A 287 -30.11 12.80 2.79
N HIS A 288 -30.25 12.62 1.47
CA HIS A 288 -30.27 11.30 0.82
C HIS A 288 -28.90 10.62 0.75
N GLY A 289 -27.83 11.40 0.91
CA GLY A 289 -26.43 10.98 0.86
C GLY A 289 -25.77 10.89 2.23
N THR A 290 -26.53 10.84 3.33
CA THR A 290 -25.96 10.69 4.67
C THR A 290 -25.45 9.28 4.93
N LEU A 291 -24.47 9.15 5.84
CA LEU A 291 -23.89 7.87 6.24
C LEU A 291 -24.98 6.90 6.76
N ALA A 292 -25.92 7.39 7.56
CA ALA A 292 -27.04 6.59 8.08
C ALA A 292 -27.94 6.04 6.97
N ARG A 293 -28.31 6.86 5.98
CA ARG A 293 -29.12 6.42 4.82
C ARG A 293 -28.39 5.41 3.95
N VAL A 294 -27.08 5.57 3.76
CA VAL A 294 -26.29 4.58 3.02
C VAL A 294 -26.21 3.26 3.78
N ALA A 295 -26.02 3.29 5.10
CA ALA A 295 -26.07 2.08 5.93
C ALA A 295 -27.44 1.37 5.87
N GLU A 296 -28.55 2.11 5.89
CA GLU A 296 -29.90 1.54 5.68
C GLU A 296 -30.02 0.78 4.35
N ARG A 297 -29.39 1.28 3.28
CA ARG A 297 -29.38 0.60 1.97
C ARG A 297 -28.58 -0.71 2.01
N TYR A 298 -27.44 -0.72 2.69
CA TYR A 298 -26.67 -1.95 2.91
C TYR A 298 -27.45 -2.97 3.72
N GLU A 299 -28.04 -2.54 4.83
CA GLU A 299 -28.82 -3.38 5.73
C GLU A 299 -30.01 -4.02 5.01
N SER A 300 -30.77 -3.21 4.28
CA SER A 300 -31.87 -3.69 3.44
C SER A 300 -31.40 -4.71 2.41
N PHE A 301 -30.26 -4.47 1.77
CA PHE A 301 -29.69 -5.41 0.82
C PHE A 301 -29.29 -6.73 1.48
N PHE A 302 -28.57 -6.69 2.60
CA PHE A 302 -28.15 -7.90 3.33
C PHE A 302 -29.34 -8.72 3.84
N LEU A 303 -30.35 -8.06 4.39
CA LEU A 303 -31.60 -8.72 4.79
C LEU A 303 -32.31 -9.38 3.61
N SER A 304 -32.33 -8.72 2.45
CA SER A 304 -32.90 -9.32 1.23
C SER A 304 -32.16 -10.60 0.80
N LEU A 305 -30.84 -10.65 0.99
CA LEU A 305 -30.02 -11.84 0.68
C LEU A 305 -30.29 -12.98 1.65
N LEU A 306 -30.37 -12.69 2.95
CA LEU A 306 -30.66 -13.70 3.98
C LEU A 306 -32.05 -14.33 3.80
N ARG A 307 -33.05 -13.55 3.39
CA ARG A 307 -34.39 -14.07 3.06
C ARG A 307 -34.37 -15.03 1.87
N ARG A 308 -33.49 -14.80 0.89
CA ARG A 308 -33.37 -15.63 -0.33
C ARG A 308 -32.51 -16.88 -0.12
N SER A 309 -31.62 -16.89 0.87
CA SER A 309 -30.68 -17.98 1.10
C SER A 309 -30.33 -18.05 2.59
N PRO A 310 -31.18 -18.69 3.41
CA PRO A 310 -30.86 -18.92 4.83
C PRO A 310 -29.55 -19.70 4.94
N ARG A 311 -28.73 -19.34 5.95
CA ARG A 311 -27.35 -19.79 6.21
C ARG A 311 -27.06 -21.21 5.70
N ARG A 312 -26.01 -21.35 4.88
CA ARG A 312 -25.53 -22.67 4.44
C ARG A 312 -24.95 -23.40 5.66
N ARG A 313 -25.26 -24.69 5.84
CA ARG A 313 -24.58 -25.51 6.87
C ARG A 313 -23.07 -25.41 6.66
N PRO A 314 -22.26 -25.17 7.72
CA PRO A 314 -20.81 -25.20 7.62
C PRO A 314 -20.38 -26.50 6.94
N LEU A 315 -19.43 -26.42 6.01
CA LEU A 315 -18.85 -27.65 5.47
C LEU A 315 -18.16 -28.37 6.64
N PRO A 316 -18.45 -29.66 6.91
CA PRO A 316 -17.78 -30.36 7.99
C PRO A 316 -16.28 -30.30 7.75
N ALA A 317 -15.52 -29.94 8.79
CA ALA A 317 -14.07 -29.92 8.76
C ALA A 317 -13.57 -31.32 8.39
N LYS A 318 -13.29 -31.54 7.11
CA LYS A 318 -12.66 -32.79 6.68
C LYS A 318 -11.23 -32.74 7.18
N ARG A 319 -10.97 -33.42 8.31
CA ARG A 319 -9.69 -34.09 8.52
C ARG A 319 -9.41 -34.89 7.25
N PHE A 320 -8.30 -34.58 6.57
CA PHE A 320 -7.78 -35.45 5.52
C PHE A 320 -7.29 -36.75 6.18
N SER A 321 -8.21 -37.69 6.40
CA SER A 321 -7.88 -39.09 6.65
C SER A 321 -8.39 -39.89 5.46
N VAL A 322 -7.45 -40.35 4.62
CA VAL A 322 -7.72 -41.32 3.57
C VAL A 322 -8.06 -42.65 4.25
N ILE A 323 -9.34 -42.99 4.29
CA ILE A 323 -9.82 -44.32 4.68
C ILE A 323 -10.71 -44.81 3.54
N PHE A 324 -10.28 -45.89 2.87
CA PHE A 324 -11.08 -46.67 1.94
C PHE A 324 -11.96 -47.64 2.72
N PRO A 325 -13.30 -47.67 2.52
CA PRO A 325 -14.08 -48.83 2.90
C PRO A 325 -14.36 -49.69 1.66
N ARG A 326 -13.88 -50.93 1.71
CA ARG A 326 -14.32 -52.04 0.87
C ARG A 326 -15.69 -52.52 1.35
N GLY A 327 -16.59 -52.72 0.39
CA GLY A 327 -17.64 -53.76 0.36
C GLY A 327 -18.68 -53.78 1.49
N LEU A 328 -19.97 -53.70 1.10
CA LEU A 328 -20.90 -54.80 1.35
C LEU A 328 -22.21 -54.61 0.58
N SER A 329 -22.75 -55.75 0.22
CA SER A 329 -23.79 -56.07 -0.75
C SER A 329 -25.20 -56.15 -0.14
N ALA A 330 -26.19 -55.99 -1.02
CA ALA A 330 -27.51 -56.62 -1.03
C ALA A 330 -28.55 -56.24 0.06
N ARG A 331 -29.58 -55.49 -0.37
CA ARG A 331 -30.94 -56.01 -0.69
C ARG A 331 -31.85 -54.82 -1.02
N PHE A 332 -32.51 -54.85 -2.18
CA PHE A 332 -33.95 -54.63 -2.37
C PHE A 332 -34.25 -54.70 -3.88
N ARG A 333 -34.99 -55.74 -4.27
CA ARG A 333 -35.55 -55.90 -5.63
C ARG A 333 -36.89 -55.18 -5.69
N SER A 334 -36.97 -54.14 -6.50
CA SER A 334 -37.99 -53.95 -7.55
C SER A 334 -37.52 -52.79 -8.44
N LEU A 335 -37.52 -52.97 -9.75
CA LEU A 335 -36.94 -52.03 -10.71
C LEU A 335 -37.80 -51.99 -11.97
N PRO A 336 -38.28 -50.80 -12.38
CA PRO A 336 -37.81 -50.24 -13.64
C PRO A 336 -37.61 -48.71 -13.58
N VAL A 337 -37.05 -48.12 -14.65
CA VAL A 337 -36.67 -46.69 -14.82
C VAL A 337 -35.37 -46.24 -14.14
N ARG A 338 -35.11 -46.59 -12.88
CA ARG A 338 -33.89 -46.13 -12.17
C ARG A 338 -32.57 -46.71 -12.73
N LEU A 339 -32.55 -47.94 -13.27
CA LEU A 339 -31.33 -48.57 -13.80
C LEU A 339 -30.79 -47.94 -15.09
N ARG A 340 -31.66 -47.39 -15.95
CA ARG A 340 -31.23 -46.68 -17.17
C ARG A 340 -30.58 -45.34 -16.84
N ARG A 341 -31.16 -44.58 -15.89
CA ARG A 341 -30.55 -43.36 -15.35
C ARG A 341 -29.28 -43.64 -14.56
N LEU A 342 -29.22 -44.73 -13.78
CA LEU A 342 -28.03 -45.09 -13.02
C LEU A 342 -26.88 -45.53 -13.94
N ARG A 343 -27.14 -46.30 -15.02
CA ARG A 343 -26.12 -46.63 -16.02
C ARG A 343 -25.62 -45.39 -16.78
N ALA A 344 -26.51 -44.47 -17.14
CA ALA A 344 -26.12 -43.20 -17.76
C ALA A 344 -25.31 -42.32 -16.79
N LEU A 345 -25.75 -42.18 -15.54
CA LEU A 345 -25.04 -41.43 -14.49
C LEU A 345 -23.71 -42.06 -14.10
N LEU A 346 -23.57 -43.38 -14.15
CA LEU A 346 -22.31 -44.09 -13.88
C LEU A 346 -21.34 -43.97 -15.06
N ALA A 347 -21.83 -44.00 -16.31
CA ALA A 347 -21.03 -43.73 -17.50
C ALA A 347 -20.59 -42.25 -17.55
N GLU A 348 -21.47 -41.32 -17.20
CA GLU A 348 -21.18 -39.89 -17.09
C GLU A 348 -20.24 -39.60 -15.90
N ASN A 349 -20.39 -40.28 -14.75
CA ASN A 349 -19.41 -40.21 -13.66
C ASN A 349 -18.07 -40.81 -14.04
N ALA A 350 -18.04 -41.90 -14.81
CA ALA A 350 -16.79 -42.50 -15.27
C ALA A 350 -16.08 -41.58 -16.27
N LEU A 351 -16.81 -40.93 -17.17
CA LEU A 351 -16.28 -39.93 -18.11
C LEU A 351 -15.80 -38.68 -17.35
N LEU A 352 -16.56 -38.19 -16.38
CA LEU A 352 -16.19 -37.06 -15.52
C LEU A 352 -15.05 -37.39 -14.57
N ARG A 353 -14.87 -38.64 -14.14
CA ARG A 353 -13.71 -39.09 -13.35
C ARG A 353 -12.48 -39.22 -14.23
N ALA A 354 -12.61 -39.81 -15.42
CA ALA A 354 -11.54 -39.87 -16.41
C ALA A 354 -11.11 -38.45 -16.87
N GLN A 355 -12.07 -37.52 -17.04
CA GLN A 355 -11.80 -36.11 -17.31
C GLN A 355 -11.25 -35.38 -16.09
N ARG A 356 -11.70 -35.65 -14.86
CA ARG A 356 -11.11 -35.06 -13.65
C ARG A 356 -9.72 -35.58 -13.37
N ASP A 357 -9.42 -36.83 -13.66
CA ASP A 357 -8.08 -37.39 -13.50
C ASP A 357 -7.16 -36.93 -14.64
N ALA A 358 -7.66 -36.83 -15.88
CA ALA A 358 -6.96 -36.18 -16.99
C ALA A 358 -6.75 -34.69 -16.72
N ASP A 359 -7.73 -33.98 -16.16
CA ASP A 359 -7.64 -32.57 -15.77
C ASP A 359 -6.81 -32.39 -14.52
N ARG A 360 -6.73 -33.35 -13.60
CA ARG A 360 -5.84 -33.30 -12.42
C ARG A 360 -4.41 -33.62 -12.80
N VAL A 361 -4.17 -34.53 -13.73
CA VAL A 361 -2.85 -34.77 -14.34
C VAL A 361 -2.46 -33.55 -15.17
N ARG A 362 -3.36 -32.99 -15.99
CA ARG A 362 -3.14 -31.79 -16.79
C ARG A 362 -3.02 -30.54 -15.94
N LEU A 363 -3.73 -30.39 -14.82
CA LEU A 363 -3.59 -29.31 -13.85
C LEU A 363 -2.31 -29.48 -13.04
N LYS A 364 -1.91 -30.71 -12.70
CA LYS A 364 -0.61 -30.97 -12.07
C LYS A 364 0.52 -30.70 -13.04
N GLU A 365 0.38 -31.04 -14.32
CA GLU A 365 1.33 -30.72 -15.38
C GLU A 365 1.34 -29.23 -15.71
N LEU A 366 0.19 -28.54 -15.73
CA LEU A 366 0.06 -27.10 -15.96
C LEU A 366 0.51 -26.30 -14.74
N TRP A 367 0.31 -26.80 -13.52
CA TRP A 367 0.83 -26.22 -12.28
C TRP A 367 2.33 -26.48 -12.16
N GLN A 368 2.81 -27.68 -12.50
CA GLN A 368 4.24 -27.94 -12.61
C GLN A 368 4.87 -27.17 -13.78
N ARG A 369 4.16 -26.94 -14.89
CA ARG A 369 4.61 -26.07 -16.00
C ARG A 369 4.54 -24.61 -15.63
N ALA A 370 3.55 -24.15 -14.87
CA ALA A 370 3.45 -22.78 -14.38
C ALA A 370 4.51 -22.51 -13.31
N GLN A 371 4.71 -23.44 -12.37
CA GLN A 371 5.81 -23.36 -11.41
C GLN A 371 7.17 -23.51 -12.09
N ARG A 372 7.32 -24.36 -13.12
CA ARG A 372 8.55 -24.42 -13.92
C ARG A 372 8.72 -23.16 -14.75
N ALA A 373 7.66 -22.55 -15.28
CA ALA A 373 7.71 -21.31 -16.06
C ALA A 373 7.92 -20.09 -15.17
N GLU A 374 7.45 -20.10 -13.93
CA GLU A 374 7.63 -19.06 -12.92
C GLU A 374 9.00 -19.19 -12.25
N ARG A 375 9.47 -20.42 -12.00
CA ARG A 375 10.87 -20.69 -11.64
C ARG A 375 11.82 -20.47 -12.81
N GLN A 376 11.42 -20.73 -14.06
CA GLN A 376 12.21 -20.38 -15.25
C GLN A 376 12.13 -18.89 -15.50
N LEU A 377 11.02 -18.18 -15.27
CA LEU A 377 10.99 -16.71 -15.34
C LEU A 377 11.83 -16.11 -14.22
N ALA A 378 11.78 -16.66 -13.01
CA ALA A 378 12.60 -16.22 -11.89
C ALA A 378 14.06 -16.60 -12.07
N ALA A 379 14.38 -17.73 -12.70
CA ALA A 379 15.74 -18.18 -13.02
C ALA A 379 16.31 -17.52 -14.28
N LEU A 380 15.50 -17.23 -15.30
CA LEU A 380 15.85 -16.39 -16.45
C LEU A 380 16.07 -14.95 -15.96
N ARG A 381 15.21 -14.44 -15.07
CA ARG A 381 15.39 -13.14 -14.36
C ARG A 381 16.41 -13.18 -13.22
N ALA A 382 17.02 -14.32 -12.89
CA ALA A 382 18.08 -14.37 -11.88
C ALA A 382 19.44 -14.65 -12.53
N GLY A 383 19.51 -15.49 -13.56
CA GLY A 383 20.74 -15.74 -14.32
C GLY A 383 21.06 -14.62 -15.29
N GLU A 384 20.11 -14.21 -16.15
CA GLU A 384 20.36 -13.10 -17.10
C GLU A 384 20.35 -11.74 -16.38
N ALA A 385 19.50 -11.57 -15.35
CA ALA A 385 19.51 -10.32 -14.58
C ALA A 385 20.70 -10.21 -13.63
N GLN A 386 21.15 -11.27 -12.94
CA GLN A 386 22.37 -11.17 -12.13
C GLN A 386 23.60 -10.96 -13.01
N ALA A 387 23.71 -11.65 -14.16
CA ALA A 387 24.80 -11.39 -15.10
C ALA A 387 24.78 -9.94 -15.62
N THR A 388 23.60 -9.37 -15.86
CA THR A 388 23.45 -7.96 -16.25
C THR A 388 23.75 -6.99 -15.11
N ILE A 389 23.34 -7.31 -13.88
CA ILE A 389 23.68 -6.55 -12.68
C ILE A 389 25.19 -6.57 -12.49
N ASP A 390 25.81 -7.75 -12.56
CA ASP A 390 27.25 -7.92 -12.40
C ASP A 390 28.02 -7.18 -13.49
N GLU A 391 27.53 -7.23 -14.73
CA GLU A 391 28.13 -6.49 -15.84
C GLU A 391 27.98 -4.98 -15.65
N PHE A 392 26.82 -4.52 -15.18
CA PHE A 392 26.64 -3.13 -14.81
C PHE A 392 27.55 -2.74 -13.63
N HIS A 393 27.76 -3.62 -12.65
CA HIS A 393 28.71 -3.41 -11.56
C HIS A 393 30.12 -3.23 -12.07
N ARG A 394 30.59 -4.12 -12.94
CA ARG A 394 31.92 -4.01 -13.56
C ARG A 394 32.03 -2.72 -14.36
N LEU A 395 31.04 -2.39 -15.19
CA LEU A 395 31.01 -1.18 -15.99
C LEU A 395 31.06 0.08 -15.13
N PHE A 396 30.21 0.17 -14.11
CA PHE A 396 30.15 1.32 -13.21
C PHE A 396 31.44 1.47 -12.41
N TYR A 397 31.97 0.36 -11.87
CA TYR A 397 33.22 0.38 -11.11
C TYR A 397 34.40 0.80 -11.99
N ALA A 398 34.50 0.25 -13.22
CA ALA A 398 35.53 0.60 -14.20
C ALA A 398 35.44 2.05 -14.67
N SER A 399 34.24 2.63 -14.74
CA SER A 399 34.05 4.04 -15.08
C SER A 399 34.72 5.01 -14.08
N SER A 400 35.06 4.51 -12.88
CA SER A 400 35.55 5.31 -11.76
C SER A 400 34.61 6.46 -11.38
N GLY A 401 33.34 6.42 -11.78
CA GLY A 401 32.34 7.45 -11.47
C GLY A 401 32.13 7.60 -9.96
N TRP A 402 32.15 6.49 -9.23
CA TRP A 402 32.09 6.47 -7.76
C TRP A 402 33.22 7.25 -7.10
N ARG A 403 34.41 7.32 -7.71
CA ARG A 403 35.55 8.10 -7.19
C ARG A 403 35.37 9.62 -7.34
N LYS A 404 34.43 10.05 -8.19
CA LYS A 404 34.14 11.46 -8.47
C LYS A 404 32.99 11.99 -7.61
N GLY A 405 32.34 11.13 -6.82
CA GLY A 405 31.24 11.48 -5.94
C GLY A 405 31.63 12.58 -4.94
N ARG A 406 30.73 13.53 -4.74
CA ARG A 406 30.91 14.62 -3.77
C ARG A 406 29.62 14.89 -3.02
N TRP A 407 29.71 15.06 -1.71
CA TRP A 407 28.62 15.56 -0.88
C TRP A 407 28.89 17.01 -0.50
N GLN A 408 28.04 17.91 -1.01
CA GLN A 408 28.24 19.36 -0.93
C GLN A 408 29.63 19.85 -1.40
N GLY A 409 30.32 19.07 -2.23
CA GLY A 409 31.68 19.37 -2.70
C GLY A 409 32.80 18.64 -1.96
N VAL A 410 32.54 18.03 -0.80
CA VAL A 410 33.51 17.13 -0.10
C VAL A 410 33.55 15.79 -0.84
N PRO A 411 34.73 15.22 -1.16
CA PRO A 411 34.82 13.89 -1.76
C PRO A 411 34.10 12.82 -0.93
N LEU A 412 33.24 12.04 -1.59
CA LEU A 412 32.47 10.94 -1.02
C LEU A 412 32.56 9.75 -1.98
N LEU A 413 33.27 8.70 -1.58
CA LEU A 413 33.64 7.57 -2.43
C LEU A 413 32.68 6.38 -2.27
N LYS A 414 31.38 6.65 -2.08
CA LYS A 414 30.35 5.62 -1.89
C LYS A 414 29.42 5.52 -3.10
N ASN A 415 28.78 4.36 -3.23
CA ASN A 415 27.70 4.17 -4.19
C ASN A 415 26.49 5.06 -3.82
N PRO A 416 25.97 5.90 -4.75
CA PRO A 416 24.80 6.73 -4.49
C PRO A 416 23.54 5.97 -4.08
N LEU A 417 23.36 4.71 -4.52
CA LEU A 417 22.21 3.89 -4.10
C LEU A 417 22.34 3.42 -2.65
N ASP A 418 23.55 3.11 -2.20
CA ASP A 418 23.81 2.74 -0.80
C ASP A 418 23.62 3.93 0.14
N LEU A 419 23.97 5.15 -0.29
CA LEU A 419 23.63 6.36 0.45
C LEU A 419 22.11 6.45 0.69
N PHE A 420 21.29 6.14 -0.31
CA PHE A 420 19.85 6.13 -0.12
C PHE A 420 19.39 5.05 0.85
N LEU A 421 20.02 3.87 0.85
CA LEU A 421 19.76 2.83 1.84
C LEU A 421 20.14 3.28 3.25
N TYR A 422 21.28 3.96 3.41
CA TYR A 422 21.66 4.58 4.68
C TYR A 422 20.64 5.60 5.15
N GLN A 423 20.09 6.42 4.26
CA GLN A 423 19.01 7.34 4.60
C GLN A 423 17.77 6.60 5.11
N GLU A 424 17.34 5.51 4.45
CA GLU A 424 16.23 4.69 4.92
C GLU A 424 16.52 4.08 6.31
N LEU A 425 17.74 3.58 6.53
CA LEU A 425 18.18 3.03 7.81
C LEU A 425 18.13 4.09 8.92
N LEU A 426 18.71 5.26 8.71
CA LEU A 426 18.72 6.35 9.69
C LEU A 426 17.29 6.81 10.02
N TRP A 427 16.42 6.93 9.01
CA TRP A 427 15.02 7.31 9.22
C TRP A 427 14.25 6.28 10.04
N ARG A 428 14.41 4.99 9.70
CA ARG A 428 13.68 3.87 10.30
C ARG A 428 14.16 3.57 11.72
N LEU A 429 15.47 3.50 11.91
CA LEU A 429 16.07 3.08 13.17
C LEU A 429 16.20 4.22 14.18
N ARG A 430 16.27 5.47 13.69
CA ARG A 430 16.54 6.65 14.53
C ARG A 430 17.75 6.44 15.46
N PRO A 431 18.92 6.03 14.92
CA PRO A 431 20.09 5.83 15.76
C PRO A 431 20.52 7.15 16.40
N LEU A 432 21.07 7.09 17.61
CA LEU A 432 21.67 8.22 18.28
C LEU A 432 23.12 8.45 17.83
N ARG A 433 23.76 7.40 17.27
CA ARG A 433 25.14 7.48 16.78
C ARG A 433 25.30 6.78 15.43
N VAL A 434 26.14 7.35 14.58
CA VAL A 434 26.80 6.62 13.49
C VAL A 434 28.27 6.51 13.86
N VAL A 435 28.81 5.29 13.82
CA VAL A 435 30.26 5.02 13.88
C VAL A 435 30.68 4.64 12.48
N GLU A 436 31.56 5.42 11.88
CA GLU A 436 32.11 5.18 10.55
C GLU A 436 33.61 4.91 10.67
N LEU A 437 34.07 3.81 10.09
CA LEU A 437 35.48 3.42 10.06
C LEU A 437 35.96 3.52 8.61
N GLY A 438 36.94 4.38 8.36
CA GLY A 438 37.37 4.72 7.01
C GLY A 438 36.49 5.80 6.39
N ALA A 439 37.05 7.00 6.22
CA ALA A 439 36.26 8.15 5.78
C ALA A 439 36.99 9.07 4.78
N HIS A 440 38.26 8.81 4.46
CA HIS A 440 39.07 9.57 3.52
C HIS A 440 39.06 11.09 3.81
N ARG A 441 38.21 11.89 3.14
CA ARG A 441 38.05 13.34 3.38
C ARG A 441 36.84 13.71 4.24
N GLY A 442 36.06 12.72 4.67
CA GLY A 442 34.89 12.85 5.55
C GLY A 442 33.57 13.20 4.85
N GLY A 443 33.47 12.98 3.53
CA GLY A 443 32.23 13.29 2.79
C GLY A 443 31.02 12.51 3.30
N SER A 444 31.22 11.22 3.63
CA SER A 444 30.17 10.36 4.19
C SER A 444 29.85 10.70 5.65
N ALA A 445 30.85 11.05 6.48
CA ALA A 445 30.60 11.63 7.80
C ALA A 445 29.69 12.87 7.73
N LEU A 446 29.97 13.78 6.79
CA LEU A 446 29.15 14.98 6.55
C LEU A 446 27.75 14.62 6.02
N TYR A 447 27.64 13.58 5.20
CA TYR A 447 26.35 13.04 4.75
C TYR A 447 25.48 12.58 5.91
N PHE A 448 26.00 11.73 6.79
CA PHE A 448 25.28 11.26 7.98
C PHE A 448 24.91 12.41 8.93
N ALA A 449 25.81 13.37 9.12
CA ALA A 449 25.56 14.53 9.96
C ALA A 449 24.39 15.39 9.46
N HIS A 450 24.34 15.69 8.17
CA HIS A 450 23.23 16.43 7.57
C HIS A 450 21.91 15.64 7.63
N LEU A 451 21.95 14.31 7.51
CA LEU A 451 20.75 13.51 7.75
C LEU A 451 20.26 13.66 9.19
N PHE A 452 21.16 13.69 10.18
CA PHE A 452 20.77 13.97 11.57
C PHE A 452 20.20 15.38 11.77
N ASP A 453 20.70 16.38 11.05
CA ASP A 453 20.10 17.72 11.05
C ASP A 453 18.67 17.69 10.53
N LEU A 454 18.44 17.02 9.39
CA LEU A 454 17.10 16.88 8.80
C LEU A 454 16.13 16.10 9.70
N LEU A 455 16.64 15.10 10.44
CA LEU A 455 15.83 14.29 11.35
C LEU A 455 15.42 15.03 12.63
N GLY A 456 16.10 16.13 12.98
CA GLY A 456 15.74 17.00 14.11
C GLY A 456 16.03 16.43 15.50
N GLY A 457 17.15 15.70 15.70
CA GLY A 457 17.49 15.06 16.99
C GLY A 457 18.92 15.33 17.48
N GLU A 458 19.39 14.54 18.45
CA GLU A 458 20.75 14.65 19.05
C GLU A 458 21.80 13.76 18.38
N GLY A 459 21.47 13.14 17.25
CA GLY A 459 22.35 12.22 16.53
C GLY A 459 23.76 12.80 16.26
N ARG A 460 24.79 11.98 16.51
CA ARG A 460 26.20 12.33 16.27
C ARG A 460 26.89 11.29 15.40
N VAL A 461 27.93 11.71 14.69
CA VAL A 461 28.79 10.86 13.86
C VAL A 461 30.16 10.80 14.52
N ILE A 462 30.67 9.60 14.76
CA ILE A 462 32.07 9.34 15.11
C ILE A 462 32.71 8.74 13.87
N SER A 463 33.71 9.40 13.30
CA SER A 463 34.36 8.97 12.07
C SER A 463 35.85 8.75 12.30
N VAL A 464 36.34 7.56 11.98
CA VAL A 464 37.72 7.11 12.19
C VAL A 464 38.44 7.07 10.85
N SER A 465 39.67 7.57 10.79
CA SER A 465 40.51 7.50 9.59
C SER A 465 41.98 7.44 9.99
N ILE A 466 42.78 6.64 9.27
CA ILE A 466 44.24 6.59 9.50
C ILE A 466 44.90 7.95 9.21
N ASP A 467 44.37 8.69 8.24
CA ASP A 467 44.82 10.02 7.88
C ASP A 467 43.97 11.10 8.56
N ASP A 468 44.60 12.11 9.18
CA ASP A 468 43.91 13.30 9.69
C ASP A 468 43.62 14.33 8.57
N ALA A 469 43.31 13.87 7.37
CA ALA A 469 43.23 14.71 6.17
C ALA A 469 41.82 15.28 5.90
N TRP A 470 41.05 15.57 6.95
CA TRP A 470 39.64 15.98 6.89
C TRP A 470 39.40 17.32 6.18
N ASP A 471 38.28 17.41 5.47
CA ASP A 471 37.77 18.69 4.96
C ASP A 471 37.35 19.61 6.13
N GLU A 472 37.55 20.93 5.99
CA GLU A 472 37.22 21.91 7.03
C GLU A 472 35.74 21.86 7.44
N ARG A 473 34.84 21.55 6.49
CA ARG A 473 33.41 21.40 6.77
C ARG A 473 33.12 20.22 7.68
N VAL A 474 33.94 19.18 7.64
CA VAL A 474 33.81 18.01 8.50
C VAL A 474 34.27 18.37 9.91
N ARG A 475 35.45 19.00 10.03
CA ARG A 475 35.97 19.48 11.33
C ARG A 475 35.08 20.52 11.99
N GLY A 476 34.44 21.38 11.20
CA GLY A 476 33.55 22.44 11.69
C GLY A 476 32.13 21.98 12.02
N HIS A 477 31.74 20.75 11.65
CA HIS A 477 30.36 20.32 11.86
C HIS A 477 30.11 19.90 13.32
N PRO A 478 29.13 20.48 14.03
CA PRO A 478 28.93 20.25 15.47
C PRO A 478 28.46 18.83 15.82
N ARG A 479 28.09 18.03 14.81
CA ARG A 479 27.65 16.64 14.97
C ARG A 479 28.75 15.61 14.73
N ILE A 480 29.91 16.02 14.24
CA ILE A 480 30.96 15.09 13.82
C ILE A 480 32.10 15.12 14.85
N THR A 481 32.57 13.94 15.23
CA THR A 481 33.80 13.76 16.00
C THR A 481 34.74 12.89 15.16
N THR A 482 35.88 13.44 14.80
CA THR A 482 36.91 12.74 14.03
C THR A 482 37.93 12.10 14.97
N ILE A 483 38.36 10.88 14.67
CA ILE A 483 39.43 10.16 15.38
C ILE A 483 40.47 9.75 14.34
N ALA A 484 41.73 10.09 14.58
CA ALA A 484 42.84 9.70 13.73
C ALA A 484 43.48 8.40 14.27
N GLY A 485 43.64 7.41 13.41
CA GLY A 485 44.27 6.12 13.75
C GLY A 485 43.66 4.94 12.98
N ASP A 486 44.31 3.79 13.15
CA ASP A 486 43.83 2.52 12.62
C ASP A 486 42.60 2.05 13.42
N SER A 487 41.55 1.62 12.75
CA SER A 487 40.29 1.23 13.38
C SER A 487 40.39 -0.07 14.18
N VAL A 488 41.44 -0.86 14.03
CA VAL A 488 41.71 -2.05 14.87
C VAL A 488 42.79 -1.82 15.93
N ASP A 489 43.35 -0.62 16.01
CA ASP A 489 44.26 -0.23 17.10
C ASP A 489 43.50 -0.26 18.44
N PRO A 490 44.00 -0.99 19.47
CA PRO A 490 43.38 -1.05 20.78
C PRO A 490 43.05 0.32 21.40
N GLU A 491 43.88 1.35 21.18
CA GLU A 491 43.63 2.69 21.72
C GLU A 491 42.45 3.38 21.02
N VAL A 492 42.36 3.23 19.69
CA VAL A 492 41.26 3.77 18.87
C VAL A 492 39.97 3.04 19.19
N VAL A 493 39.99 1.71 19.25
CA VAL A 493 38.84 0.89 19.64
C VAL A 493 38.35 1.32 21.02
N ALA A 494 39.24 1.44 22.01
CA ALA A 494 38.87 1.89 23.35
C ALA A 494 38.28 3.31 23.36
N GLU A 495 38.78 4.20 22.51
CA GLU A 495 38.30 5.58 22.38
C GLU A 495 36.89 5.67 21.78
N VAL A 496 36.59 4.81 20.79
CA VAL A 496 35.26 4.67 20.22
C VAL A 496 34.29 4.07 21.23
N HIS A 497 34.67 2.98 21.93
CA HIS A 497 33.85 2.34 22.97
C HIS A 497 33.56 3.26 24.15
N ARG A 498 34.47 4.17 24.51
CA ARG A 498 34.20 5.22 25.51
C ARG A 498 33.10 6.19 25.08
N ARG A 499 32.99 6.47 23.77
CA ARG A 499 31.98 7.39 23.21
C ARG A 499 30.66 6.71 22.89
N VAL A 500 30.71 5.42 22.57
CA VAL A 500 29.58 4.61 22.15
C VAL A 500 29.58 3.35 23.01
N PRO A 501 28.83 3.32 24.12
CA PRO A 501 28.71 2.12 24.94
C PRO A 501 28.13 0.94 24.16
N ALA A 502 28.45 -0.28 24.58
CA ALA A 502 27.85 -1.50 24.02
C ALA A 502 26.32 -1.47 24.10
N GLY A 503 25.65 -1.95 23.05
CA GLY A 503 24.20 -1.95 22.93
C GLY A 503 23.57 -0.56 22.71
N SER A 504 24.35 0.42 22.25
CA SER A 504 23.85 1.74 21.88
C SER A 504 22.93 1.67 20.66
N PRO A 505 21.88 2.50 20.58
CA PRO A 505 21.14 2.72 19.33
C PRO A 505 22.04 3.37 18.29
N CYS A 506 22.85 2.58 17.58
CA CYS A 506 23.83 3.09 16.63
C CYS A 506 23.87 2.27 15.36
N LEU A 507 24.25 2.93 14.27
CA LEU A 507 24.68 2.30 13.04
C LEU A 507 26.21 2.29 13.02
N VAL A 508 26.81 1.15 12.72
CA VAL A 508 28.26 1.05 12.53
C VAL A 508 28.53 0.72 11.05
N VAL A 509 29.47 1.43 10.43
CA VAL A 509 29.83 1.29 9.01
C VAL A 509 31.34 1.06 8.90
N LEU A 510 31.72 -0.06 8.27
CA LEU A 510 33.11 -0.48 8.04
C LEU A 510 33.47 -0.23 6.56
N ASP A 511 34.41 0.67 6.31
CA ASP A 511 34.87 1.09 4.98
C ASP A 511 36.35 1.54 4.99
N SER A 512 37.19 0.84 5.76
CA SER A 512 38.60 1.17 5.99
C SER A 512 39.56 0.40 5.05
N ASP A 513 40.36 -0.52 5.58
CA ASP A 513 41.14 -1.48 4.79
C ASP A 513 40.25 -2.68 4.43
N HIS A 514 40.24 -3.03 3.15
CA HIS A 514 39.34 -4.05 2.60
C HIS A 514 39.97 -5.45 2.52
N SER A 515 41.05 -5.73 3.26
CA SER A 515 41.54 -7.10 3.42
C SER A 515 40.64 -7.88 4.39
N ARG A 516 40.42 -9.17 4.12
CA ARG A 516 39.59 -10.04 4.96
C ARG A 516 39.98 -9.96 6.44
N ASP A 517 41.26 -10.09 6.76
CA ASP A 517 41.73 -10.17 8.14
C ASP A 517 41.48 -8.86 8.90
N HIS A 518 41.64 -7.71 8.24
CA HIS A 518 41.35 -6.41 8.82
C HIS A 518 39.86 -6.21 9.07
N VAL A 519 39.01 -6.45 8.06
CA VAL A 519 37.55 -6.32 8.19
C VAL A 519 37.01 -7.26 9.28
N LEU A 520 37.53 -8.49 9.37
CA LEU A 520 37.14 -9.44 10.41
C LEU A 520 37.54 -8.94 11.81
N ALA A 521 38.71 -8.31 11.95
CA ALA A 521 39.14 -7.70 13.19
C ALA A 521 38.23 -6.51 13.59
N GLU A 522 37.83 -5.66 12.64
CA GLU A 522 36.85 -4.59 12.89
C GLU A 522 35.49 -5.17 13.32
N LEU A 523 34.97 -6.16 12.59
CA LEU A 523 33.70 -6.81 12.92
C LEU A 523 33.71 -7.30 14.37
N ARG A 524 34.76 -7.99 14.79
CA ARG A 524 34.92 -8.45 16.17
C ARG A 524 35.04 -7.30 17.17
N ALA A 525 35.79 -6.24 16.84
CA ALA A 525 36.01 -5.11 17.74
C ALA A 525 34.75 -4.26 17.98
N TYR A 526 33.85 -4.17 16.99
CA TYR A 526 32.70 -3.25 17.02
C TYR A 526 31.33 -3.95 17.12
N ALA A 527 31.27 -5.29 17.10
CA ALA A 527 30.03 -6.07 17.16
C ALA A 527 29.14 -5.83 18.39
N ASP A 528 29.72 -5.41 19.51
CA ASP A 528 28.95 -5.16 20.72
C ASP A 528 28.24 -3.80 20.73
N LEU A 529 28.66 -2.87 19.86
CA LEU A 529 28.14 -1.50 19.82
C LEU A 529 26.66 -1.40 19.46
N PRO A 530 26.17 -1.92 18.31
CA PRO A 530 24.80 -1.70 17.89
C PRO A 530 23.80 -2.43 18.79
N ALA A 531 22.75 -1.76 19.23
CA ALA A 531 21.62 -2.37 19.95
C ALA A 531 20.97 -3.49 19.12
N PRO A 532 20.24 -4.43 19.76
CA PRO A 532 19.35 -5.34 19.03
C PRO A 532 18.48 -4.60 18.00
N GLY A 533 18.35 -5.16 16.79
CA GLY A 533 17.64 -4.55 15.67
C GLY A 533 18.43 -3.47 14.88
N HIS A 534 19.57 -3.01 15.39
CA HIS A 534 20.48 -2.11 14.68
C HIS A 534 21.53 -2.88 13.86
N TYR A 535 22.41 -2.16 13.16
CA TYR A 535 23.21 -2.72 12.07
C TYR A 535 24.71 -2.45 12.25
N LEU A 536 25.48 -3.48 11.90
CA LEU A 536 26.82 -3.33 11.34
C LEU A 536 26.66 -3.38 9.81
N VAL A 537 27.27 -2.47 9.08
CA VAL A 537 27.30 -2.48 7.62
C VAL A 537 28.74 -2.53 7.14
N VAL A 538 29.08 -3.57 6.39
CA VAL A 538 30.39 -3.76 5.77
C VAL A 538 30.32 -3.31 4.32
N GLU A 539 31.15 -2.34 3.93
CA GLU A 539 31.21 -1.88 2.55
C GLU A 539 32.18 -2.71 1.70
N ASP A 540 32.13 -2.47 0.39
CA ASP A 540 32.99 -3.07 -0.63
C ASP A 540 33.03 -4.61 -0.66
N GLY A 541 31.99 -5.28 -0.17
CA GLY A 541 31.80 -6.72 -0.39
C GLY A 541 31.62 -7.07 -1.88
N ASN A 542 31.55 -6.10 -2.78
CA ASN A 542 31.52 -6.33 -4.22
C ASN A 542 32.90 -6.69 -4.85
N ILE A 543 34.00 -6.56 -4.11
CA ILE A 543 35.36 -6.86 -4.59
C ILE A 543 35.70 -8.36 -4.52
N ASN A 544 36.93 -8.75 -4.84
CA ASN A 544 37.39 -10.15 -4.86
C ASN A 544 36.54 -11.09 -5.74
N GLY A 545 36.02 -10.56 -6.85
CA GLY A 545 35.22 -11.33 -7.79
C GLY A 545 33.72 -11.38 -7.49
N HIS A 546 33.21 -10.49 -6.62
CA HIS A 546 31.79 -10.41 -6.22
C HIS A 546 31.01 -9.18 -6.73
N PRO A 547 31.15 -8.65 -7.97
CA PRO A 547 31.74 -9.23 -9.18
C PRO A 547 32.98 -8.49 -9.70
N VAL A 548 33.54 -7.55 -8.92
CA VAL A 548 34.63 -6.66 -9.35
C VAL A 548 35.96 -7.05 -8.70
N ARG A 549 37.07 -6.60 -9.29
CA ARG A 549 38.45 -6.81 -8.79
C ARG A 549 38.73 -8.27 -8.35
N PRO A 550 38.67 -9.25 -9.27
CA PRO A 550 38.92 -10.66 -8.94
C PRO A 550 40.32 -10.92 -8.36
N ASP A 551 41.29 -10.05 -8.65
CA ASP A 551 42.68 -10.19 -8.19
C ASP A 551 42.96 -9.46 -6.85
N HIS A 552 41.93 -9.04 -6.11
CA HIS A 552 42.12 -8.37 -4.80
C HIS A 552 42.70 -9.31 -3.74
N GLY A 553 42.32 -10.59 -3.77
CA GLY A 553 42.48 -11.50 -2.63
C GLY A 553 41.31 -11.39 -1.65
N PRO A 554 41.24 -12.28 -0.62
CA PRO A 554 40.13 -12.30 0.33
C PRO A 554 39.83 -10.94 0.93
N GLY A 555 38.56 -10.54 0.90
CA GLY A 555 38.13 -9.19 1.26
C GLY A 555 36.90 -9.17 2.19
N PRO A 556 36.07 -8.12 2.11
CA PRO A 556 34.97 -7.90 3.05
C PRO A 556 33.90 -8.99 2.99
N TRP A 557 33.64 -9.56 1.80
CA TRP A 557 32.69 -10.68 1.67
C TRP A 557 33.14 -11.88 2.52
N GLU A 558 34.39 -12.32 2.36
CA GLU A 558 34.94 -13.46 3.09
C GLU A 558 35.00 -13.19 4.60
N ALA A 559 35.32 -11.95 5.00
CA ALA A 559 35.30 -11.56 6.42
C ALA A 559 33.91 -11.66 7.05
N VAL A 560 32.86 -11.29 6.30
CA VAL A 560 31.48 -11.43 6.76
C VAL A 560 31.09 -12.90 6.91
N ASP A 561 31.45 -13.76 5.95
CA ASP A 561 31.19 -15.20 6.03
C ASP A 561 31.83 -15.81 7.29
N ASP A 562 33.08 -15.46 7.58
CA ASP A 562 33.79 -15.92 8.79
C ASP A 562 33.15 -15.37 10.07
N PHE A 563 32.83 -14.07 10.10
CA PHE A 563 32.20 -13.46 11.27
C PHE A 563 30.83 -14.07 11.58
N LEU A 564 30.01 -14.34 10.56
CA LEU A 564 28.69 -14.95 10.75
C LEU A 564 28.76 -16.42 11.16
N ALA A 565 29.87 -17.10 10.89
CA ALA A 565 30.15 -18.42 11.45
C ALA A 565 30.55 -18.37 12.93
N GLU A 566 31.06 -17.23 13.40
CA GLU A 566 31.53 -17.01 14.78
C GLU A 566 30.48 -16.36 15.69
N ASP A 567 29.62 -15.49 15.16
CA ASP A 567 28.71 -14.65 15.94
C ASP A 567 27.24 -14.78 15.47
N GLU A 568 26.49 -15.64 16.17
CA GLU A 568 25.06 -15.89 15.88
C GLU A 568 24.15 -14.69 16.18
N ARG A 569 24.65 -13.64 16.85
CA ARG A 569 23.86 -12.44 17.18
C ARG A 569 23.50 -11.64 15.94
N PHE A 570 24.15 -11.89 14.80
CA PHE A 570 23.90 -11.18 13.56
C PHE A 570 23.22 -12.05 12.50
N VAL A 571 22.54 -11.38 11.58
CA VAL A 571 21.93 -12.00 10.40
C VAL A 571 21.98 -11.03 9.23
N LEU A 572 22.22 -11.57 8.03
CA LEU A 572 22.19 -10.79 6.80
C LEU A 572 20.79 -10.29 6.46
N ASP A 573 20.69 -9.00 6.18
CA ASP A 573 19.50 -8.36 5.64
C ASP A 573 19.53 -8.39 4.11
N ARG A 574 19.17 -9.55 3.55
CA ARG A 574 19.13 -9.77 2.09
C ARG A 574 18.09 -8.91 1.38
N ASP A 575 17.05 -8.45 2.09
CA ASP A 575 16.04 -7.59 1.51
C ASP A 575 16.59 -6.18 1.26
N LEU A 576 17.40 -5.67 2.19
CA LEU A 576 18.07 -4.38 2.04
C LEU A 576 19.15 -4.43 0.94
N GLU A 577 19.97 -5.49 0.94
CA GLU A 577 20.99 -5.74 -0.10
C GLU A 577 20.37 -5.75 -1.52
N ARG A 578 19.23 -6.42 -1.70
CA ARG A 578 18.58 -6.58 -3.01
C ARG A 578 17.66 -5.42 -3.39
N ARG A 579 17.44 -4.44 -2.51
CA ARG A 579 16.42 -3.40 -2.67
C ARG A 579 16.57 -2.61 -3.98
N PHE A 580 17.80 -2.21 -4.32
CA PHE A 580 18.09 -1.45 -5.54
C PHE A 580 18.88 -2.25 -6.58
N LEU A 581 19.01 -3.57 -6.41
CA LEU A 581 19.76 -4.50 -7.26
C LEU A 581 21.27 -4.26 -7.35
N PHE A 582 21.75 -3.06 -7.05
CA PHE A 582 23.14 -2.62 -7.19
C PHE A 582 23.63 -1.96 -5.89
N SER A 583 24.59 -2.59 -5.22
CA SER A 583 25.20 -2.15 -3.95
C SER A 583 26.71 -2.39 -3.97
N PHE A 584 27.49 -1.57 -3.26
CA PHE A 584 28.89 -1.83 -2.94
C PHE A 584 29.00 -2.64 -1.65
N ALA A 585 28.07 -2.44 -0.69
CA ALA A 585 27.89 -3.27 0.50
C ALA A 585 27.22 -4.62 0.20
N CYS A 586 27.60 -5.27 -0.90
CA CYS A 586 27.18 -6.64 -1.22
C CYS A 586 27.52 -7.56 -0.05
N HIS A 587 26.55 -8.36 0.42
CA HIS A 587 26.74 -9.23 1.58
C HIS A 587 27.11 -8.49 2.88
N GLY A 588 26.93 -7.17 2.95
CA GLY A 588 27.46 -6.34 4.02
C GLY A 588 26.46 -5.88 5.08
N PHE A 589 25.15 -5.99 4.83
CA PHE A 589 24.12 -5.49 5.76
C PHE A 589 23.82 -6.50 6.87
N LEU A 590 24.51 -6.37 8.02
CA LEU A 590 24.36 -7.27 9.17
C LEU A 590 23.47 -6.66 10.23
N ARG A 591 22.27 -7.23 10.43
CA ARG A 591 21.36 -6.81 11.48
C ARG A 591 21.60 -7.61 12.75
N ARG A 592 21.76 -6.95 13.89
CA ARG A 592 21.77 -7.61 15.20
C ARG A 592 20.38 -8.13 15.53
N ARG A 593 20.25 -9.39 15.92
CA ARG A 593 18.99 -10.04 16.31
C ARG A 593 18.41 -9.39 17.56
N ALA A 594 17.07 -9.38 17.66
CA ALA A 594 16.38 -9.05 18.90
C ALA A 594 16.71 -10.10 19.98
N SER A 595 16.94 -9.69 21.24
CA SER A 595 17.10 -10.62 22.35
C SER A 595 15.79 -11.37 22.61
N GLU A 596 15.85 -12.67 22.89
CA GLU A 596 14.69 -13.53 23.19
C GLU A 596 13.86 -13.12 24.43
N GLN A 597 14.28 -12.08 25.16
CA GLN A 597 13.58 -11.54 26.33
C GLN A 597 12.58 -10.40 26.01
N GLU A 598 12.49 -9.93 24.76
CA GLU A 598 11.45 -8.99 24.34
C GLU A 598 10.46 -9.69 23.40
N SER A 599 9.32 -10.10 23.95
CA SER A 599 8.20 -10.65 23.20
C SER A 599 7.69 -9.63 22.16
N PRO A 600 6.95 -10.06 21.11
CA PRO A 600 6.44 -9.20 20.04
C PRO A 600 5.47 -8.08 20.47
N GLU A 601 5.18 -7.91 21.76
CA GLU A 601 4.23 -6.93 22.28
C GLU A 601 4.79 -5.50 22.38
N GLN A 602 6.11 -5.30 22.49
CA GLN A 602 6.69 -3.96 22.62
C GLN A 602 6.83 -3.20 21.28
N ASP A 603 6.97 -3.93 20.16
CA ASP A 603 7.00 -3.33 18.82
C ASP A 603 5.60 -2.82 18.37
N ALA A 604 4.55 -3.30 19.05
CA ALA A 604 3.18 -2.79 18.93
C ALA A 604 2.91 -1.59 19.87
N ALA A 605 3.68 -1.44 20.95
CA ALA A 605 3.56 -0.34 21.91
C ALA A 605 4.29 0.93 21.44
N ALA A 606 5.47 0.80 20.80
CA ALA A 606 6.17 1.93 20.19
C ALA A 606 5.37 2.60 19.04
N LYS A 607 4.45 1.86 18.41
CA LYS A 607 3.50 2.39 17.41
C LYS A 607 2.23 3.01 18.02
N ARG A 608 2.01 2.87 19.34
CA ARG A 608 0.83 3.39 20.05
C ARG A 608 1.15 4.50 21.07
N GLY A 609 2.39 4.67 21.50
CA GLY A 609 2.78 5.64 22.56
C GLY A 609 3.09 7.08 22.12
N GLY A 610 2.65 7.50 20.93
CA GLY A 610 3.01 8.79 20.35
C GLY A 610 1.92 9.86 20.41
N THR A 611 1.13 9.96 21.49
CA THR A 611 0.35 11.15 21.87
C THR A 611 -0.37 10.90 23.19
N GLU A 612 0.28 11.16 24.33
CA GLU A 612 -0.37 11.53 25.61
C GLU A 612 0.71 11.84 26.64
N ASP A 613 1.29 13.04 26.56
CA ASP A 613 1.64 13.82 27.76
C ASP A 613 1.98 15.27 27.38
N SER A 614 0.95 16.11 27.34
CA SER A 614 1.09 17.58 27.44
C SER A 614 -0.24 18.22 27.85
N ALA A 615 -0.77 17.86 29.02
CA ALA A 615 -1.76 18.68 29.71
C ALA A 615 -1.91 18.23 31.17
N ARG A 616 -1.02 18.70 32.05
CA ARG A 616 -1.29 18.95 33.48
C ARG A 616 -0.12 19.69 34.14
N SER A 617 -0.06 20.99 33.89
CA SER A 617 0.44 21.98 34.84
C SER A 617 -0.50 23.18 34.76
N GLY A 618 -1.40 23.26 35.74
CA GLY A 618 -2.54 24.17 35.84
C GLY A 618 -3.52 23.61 36.85
#